data_AF-A0A497K2R2-F1
#
_entry.id   AF-A0A497K2R2-F1
#
_cell.length_a   1.000
_cell.length_b   1.000
_cell.length_c   1.000
_cell.angle_alpha   90.00
_cell.angle_beta   90.00
_cell.angle_gamma   90.00
#
_symmetry.space_group_name_H-M   'P 1'
#
loop_
_entity.id
_entity.type
_entity.pdbx_description
1 polymer ?
#
loop_
_entity_poly.entity_id
_entity_poly.type
_entity_poly.pdbx_seq_one_letter_code
_entity_poly.pdbx_strand_id
1 'polypeptide(L)'
;MGRKSFGGEIRQRVPRIVVNSVTALIFWFVSLVAPMFVAGIKVPGVGIEPYNDAGWLLWAAATLMALIFLVRALADIIVIVDIGVEVTVRRLGVKEDRPLRRAARDLVYILITMLFAAAVVPFVEPLPKIGGFLTAAISLISLGIFLVLIYDMGRILYKVLEEKIKSLADWLAGMAEKAEEKPHE
;
A
#
# COMPACT_ATOMS: atom_id res chain seq x y z
N MET A 1 -13.74 11.61 -22.85
CA MET A 1 -13.41 10.28 -22.33
C MET A 1 -14.64 9.70 -21.65
N GLY A 2 -15.29 8.71 -22.26
CA GLY A 2 -16.57 8.17 -21.77
C GLY A 2 -16.42 7.53 -20.39
N ARG A 3 -17.28 7.92 -19.44
CA ARG A 3 -17.44 7.23 -18.15
C ARG A 3 -17.77 5.77 -18.44
N LYS A 4 -16.80 4.86 -18.34
CA LYS A 4 -17.09 3.43 -18.19
C LYS A 4 -17.93 3.31 -16.91
N SER A 5 -18.98 2.50 -16.94
CA SER A 5 -19.81 2.32 -15.75
C SER A 5 -18.96 1.78 -14.61
N PHE A 6 -19.18 2.29 -13.39
CA PHE A 6 -18.48 1.83 -12.18
C PHE A 6 -18.46 0.30 -12.07
N GLY A 7 -19.58 -0.35 -12.42
CA GLY A 7 -19.68 -1.80 -12.45
C GLY A 7 -18.76 -2.47 -13.47
N GLY A 8 -18.54 -1.85 -14.63
CA GLY A 8 -17.61 -2.33 -15.65
C GLY A 8 -16.15 -2.28 -15.20
N GLU A 9 -15.74 -1.23 -14.49
CA GLU A 9 -14.38 -1.13 -13.94
C GLU A 9 -14.14 -2.13 -12.81
N ILE A 10 -15.07 -2.25 -11.85
CA ILE A 10 -14.96 -3.22 -10.75
C ILE A 10 -14.88 -4.65 -11.30
N ARG A 11 -15.77 -5.01 -12.24
CA ARG A 11 -15.83 -6.37 -12.81
C ARG A 11 -14.56 -6.73 -13.59
N GLN A 12 -13.81 -5.76 -14.08
CA GLN A 12 -12.53 -5.98 -14.74
C GLN A 12 -11.34 -5.98 -13.77
N ARG A 13 -11.39 -5.18 -12.70
CA ARG A 13 -10.25 -4.98 -11.78
C ARG A 13 -10.22 -5.97 -10.63
N VAL A 14 -11.37 -6.31 -10.04
CA VAL A 14 -11.44 -7.29 -8.94
C VAL A 14 -10.77 -8.61 -9.30
N PRO A 15 -11.08 -9.24 -10.47
CA PRO A 15 -10.41 -10.47 -10.87
C PRO A 15 -8.90 -10.29 -11.03
N ARG A 16 -8.44 -9.14 -11.56
CA ARG A 16 -7.01 -8.86 -11.72
C ARG A 16 -6.30 -8.73 -10.38
N ILE A 17 -6.90 -8.05 -9.40
CA ILE A 17 -6.35 -7.95 -8.04
C ILE A 17 -6.20 -9.34 -7.46
N VAL A 18 -7.26 -10.17 -7.53
CA VAL A 18 -7.21 -11.54 -7.01
C VAL A 18 -6.12 -12.35 -7.69
N VAL A 19 -6.08 -12.39 -9.03
CA VAL A 19 -5.08 -13.16 -9.78
C VAL A 19 -3.66 -12.66 -9.48
N ASN A 20 -3.43 -11.35 -9.48
CA ASN A 20 -2.11 -10.78 -9.19
C ASN A 20 -1.68 -11.09 -7.75
N SER A 21 -2.59 -10.95 -6.77
CA SER A 21 -2.29 -11.29 -5.37
C SER A 21 -1.99 -12.78 -5.18
N VAL A 22 -2.79 -13.66 -5.77
CA VAL A 22 -2.55 -15.12 -5.73
C VAL A 22 -1.21 -15.45 -6.40
N THR A 23 -0.91 -14.84 -7.55
CA THR A 23 0.36 -15.06 -8.25
C THR A 23 1.54 -14.57 -7.43
N ALA A 24 1.42 -13.40 -6.76
CA ALA A 24 2.44 -12.90 -5.85
C ALA A 24 2.68 -13.85 -4.67
N LEU A 25 1.61 -14.41 -4.09
CA LEU A 25 1.70 -15.41 -3.03
C LEU A 25 2.37 -16.69 -3.49
N ILE A 26 2.07 -17.17 -4.70
CA ILE A 26 2.74 -18.33 -5.29
C ILE A 26 4.24 -18.07 -5.42
N PHE A 27 4.64 -16.94 -6.01
CA PHE A 27 6.06 -16.61 -6.15
C PHE A 27 6.76 -16.39 -4.82
N TRP A 28 6.07 -15.84 -3.82
CA TRP A 28 6.58 -15.74 -2.45
C TRP A 28 6.81 -17.13 -1.84
N PHE A 29 5.86 -18.06 -2.03
CA PHE A 29 6.06 -19.44 -1.59
C PHE A 29 7.23 -20.12 -2.32
N VAL A 30 7.32 -19.91 -3.63
CA VAL A 30 8.44 -20.41 -4.46
C VAL A 30 9.76 -19.82 -3.99
N SER A 31 9.82 -18.55 -3.59
CA SER A 31 11.08 -17.95 -3.10
C SER A 31 11.55 -18.57 -1.78
N LEU A 32 10.64 -19.11 -0.97
CA LEU A 32 11.00 -19.84 0.25
C LEU A 32 11.45 -21.27 -0.04
N VAL A 33 10.81 -21.94 -1.01
CA VAL A 33 10.95 -23.38 -1.21
C VAL A 33 11.96 -23.75 -2.29
N ALA A 34 11.96 -23.05 -3.43
CA ALA A 34 12.83 -23.38 -4.56
C ALA A 34 14.34 -23.29 -4.25
N PRO A 35 14.85 -22.29 -3.51
CA PRO A 35 16.27 -22.21 -3.19
C PRO A 35 16.80 -23.41 -2.40
N MET A 36 15.96 -24.07 -1.59
CA MET A 36 16.37 -25.23 -0.80
C MET A 36 16.80 -26.42 -1.66
N PHE A 37 16.26 -26.56 -2.88
CA PHE A 37 16.59 -27.68 -3.77
C PHE A 37 17.89 -27.51 -4.55
N VAL A 38 18.41 -26.29 -4.60
CA VAL A 38 19.64 -25.95 -5.33
C VAL A 38 20.74 -25.39 -4.43
N ALA A 39 20.52 -25.46 -3.11
CA ALA A 39 21.44 -24.95 -2.11
C ALA A 39 22.83 -25.59 -2.27
N GLY A 40 23.88 -24.77 -2.33
CA GLY A 40 25.26 -25.22 -2.47
C GLY A 40 25.71 -25.45 -3.92
N ILE A 41 24.83 -25.27 -4.91
CA ILE A 41 25.23 -25.25 -6.33
C ILE A 41 25.80 -23.88 -6.66
N LYS A 42 27.12 -23.84 -6.88
CA LYS A 42 27.82 -22.62 -7.31
C LYS A 42 27.64 -22.40 -8.81
N VAL A 43 27.34 -21.17 -9.17
CA VAL A 43 27.21 -20.71 -10.56
C VAL A 43 28.60 -20.53 -11.14
N PRO A 44 28.97 -21.27 -12.20
CA PRO A 44 30.29 -21.13 -12.81
C PRO A 44 30.46 -19.74 -13.43
N GLY A 45 31.63 -19.13 -13.22
CA GLY A 45 31.97 -17.81 -13.77
C GLY A 45 31.61 -16.61 -12.88
N VAL A 46 30.95 -16.80 -11.74
CA VAL A 46 30.64 -15.73 -10.77
C VAL A 46 31.45 -15.94 -9.50
N GLY A 47 32.35 -14.99 -9.17
CA GLY A 47 33.25 -15.09 -8.02
C GLY A 47 32.82 -14.29 -6.79
N ILE A 48 31.61 -13.71 -6.80
CA ILE A 48 31.15 -12.79 -5.75
C ILE A 48 30.01 -13.46 -4.98
N GLU A 49 30.22 -13.74 -3.69
CA GLU A 49 29.15 -14.19 -2.78
C GLU A 49 28.24 -13.00 -2.42
N PRO A 50 26.91 -13.19 -2.30
CA PRO A 50 26.12 -14.41 -2.50
C PRO A 50 25.66 -14.63 -3.96
N TYR A 51 26.03 -13.75 -4.90
CA TYR A 51 25.58 -13.80 -6.31
C TYR A 51 26.06 -15.04 -7.08
N ASN A 52 27.04 -15.76 -6.54
CA ASN A 52 27.57 -17.02 -7.07
C ASN A 52 26.77 -18.26 -6.64
N ASP A 53 25.73 -18.13 -5.83
CA ASP A 53 24.88 -19.24 -5.40
C ASP A 53 23.59 -19.30 -6.23
N ALA A 54 23.28 -20.48 -6.78
CA ALA A 54 22.09 -20.68 -7.58
C ALA A 54 20.80 -20.52 -6.76
N GLY A 55 20.84 -20.84 -5.47
CA GLY A 55 19.75 -20.63 -4.53
C GLY A 55 19.45 -19.15 -4.33
N TRP A 56 20.48 -18.31 -4.16
CA TRP A 56 20.31 -16.86 -4.09
C TRP A 56 19.67 -16.30 -5.36
N LEU A 57 20.11 -16.74 -6.55
CA LEU A 57 19.54 -16.29 -7.82
C LEU A 57 18.06 -16.68 -7.96
N LEU A 58 17.70 -17.92 -7.61
CA LEU A 58 16.32 -18.37 -7.64
C LEU A 58 15.44 -17.63 -6.62
N TRP A 59 15.97 -17.41 -5.41
CA TRP A 59 15.30 -16.61 -4.40
C TRP A 59 15.04 -15.18 -4.91
N ALA A 60 16.07 -14.55 -5.46
CA ALA A 60 16.02 -13.20 -5.99
C ALA A 60 15.01 -13.08 -7.14
N ALA A 61 15.06 -14.00 -8.11
CA ALA A 61 14.14 -14.03 -9.25
C ALA A 61 12.68 -14.24 -8.81
N ALA A 62 12.43 -15.22 -7.93
CA ALA A 62 11.09 -15.47 -7.40
C ALA A 62 10.56 -14.28 -6.59
N THR A 63 11.41 -13.65 -5.77
CA THR A 63 11.06 -12.45 -5.00
C THR A 63 10.72 -11.28 -5.92
N LEU A 64 11.50 -11.03 -6.97
CA LEU A 64 11.19 -9.99 -7.98
C LEU A 64 9.85 -10.25 -8.66
N MET A 65 9.58 -11.51 -9.04
CA MET A 65 8.30 -11.87 -9.63
C MET A 65 7.15 -11.62 -8.66
N ALA A 66 7.27 -12.03 -7.40
CA ALA A 66 6.28 -11.76 -6.37
C ALA A 66 6.00 -10.26 -6.23
N LEU A 67 7.05 -9.43 -6.20
CA LEU A 67 6.95 -7.98 -6.09
C LEU A 67 6.26 -7.34 -7.30
N ILE A 68 6.59 -7.77 -8.53
CA ILE A 68 5.94 -7.25 -9.74
C ILE A 68 4.43 -7.48 -9.68
N PHE A 69 4.02 -8.69 -9.31
CA PHE A 69 2.60 -9.02 -9.19
C PHE A 69 1.92 -8.29 -8.02
N LEU A 70 2.63 -8.12 -6.89
CA LEU A 70 2.12 -7.37 -5.75
C LEU A 70 1.89 -5.88 -6.09
N VAL A 71 2.86 -5.24 -6.78
CA VAL A 71 2.71 -3.85 -7.24
C VAL A 71 1.55 -3.71 -8.22
N ARG A 72 1.37 -4.68 -9.14
CA ARG A 72 0.20 -4.70 -10.04
C ARG A 72 -1.11 -4.81 -9.28
N ALA A 73 -1.18 -5.67 -8.27
CA ALA A 73 -2.37 -5.79 -7.41
C ALA A 73 -2.67 -4.48 -6.68
N LEU A 74 -1.64 -3.84 -6.08
CA LEU A 74 -1.77 -2.56 -5.39
C LEU A 74 -2.24 -1.44 -6.32
N ALA A 75 -1.73 -1.37 -7.55
CA ALA A 75 -2.16 -0.38 -8.52
C ALA A 75 -3.65 -0.50 -8.88
N ASP A 76 -4.16 -1.72 -9.02
CA ASP A 76 -5.60 -1.94 -9.24
C ASP A 76 -6.43 -1.66 -7.97
N ILE A 77 -5.90 -1.93 -6.77
CA ILE A 77 -6.55 -1.61 -5.49
C ILE A 77 -6.79 -0.11 -5.35
N ILE A 78 -5.85 0.76 -5.75
CA ILE A 78 -6.03 2.23 -5.69
C ILE A 78 -7.32 2.65 -6.39
N VAL A 79 -7.60 2.06 -7.56
CA VAL A 79 -8.80 2.41 -8.32
C VAL A 79 -10.07 1.91 -7.62
N ILE A 80 -10.03 0.73 -6.99
CA ILE A 80 -11.17 0.24 -6.21
C ILE A 80 -11.42 1.10 -4.99
N VAL A 81 -10.36 1.50 -4.28
CA VAL A 81 -10.43 2.41 -3.14
C VAL A 81 -11.06 3.75 -3.55
N ASP A 82 -10.64 4.32 -4.68
CA ASP A 82 -11.21 5.55 -5.24
C ASP A 82 -12.74 5.40 -5.46
N ILE A 83 -13.19 4.26 -6.01
CA ILE A 83 -14.61 3.97 -6.21
C ILE A 83 -15.33 3.73 -4.87
N GLY A 84 -14.70 3.04 -3.93
CA GLY A 84 -15.26 2.75 -2.61
C GLY A 84 -15.51 4.00 -1.79
N VAL A 85 -14.60 4.98 -1.87
CA VAL A 85 -14.78 6.30 -1.26
C VAL A 85 -15.99 7.01 -1.87
N GLU A 86 -16.09 7.07 -3.20
CA GLU A 86 -17.22 7.73 -3.88
C GLU A 86 -18.58 7.09 -3.53
N VAL A 87 -18.65 5.76 -3.46
CA VAL A 87 -19.87 5.05 -3.04
C VAL A 87 -20.21 5.37 -1.58
N THR A 88 -19.22 5.38 -0.70
CA THR A 88 -19.41 5.65 0.74
C THR A 88 -19.89 7.08 0.98
N VAL A 89 -19.28 8.05 0.28
CA VAL A 89 -19.60 9.47 0.42
C VAL A 89 -21.02 9.75 -0.09
N ARG A 90 -21.41 9.18 -1.25
CA ARG A 90 -22.79 9.25 -1.76
C ARG A 90 -23.81 8.67 -0.77
N ARG A 91 -23.49 7.56 -0.11
CA ARG A 91 -24.38 6.93 0.87
C ARG A 91 -24.53 7.74 2.15
N LEU A 92 -23.47 8.41 2.58
CA LEU A 92 -23.46 9.22 3.80
C LEU A 92 -23.97 10.66 3.58
N GLY A 93 -24.23 11.06 2.33
CA GLY A 93 -24.68 12.42 2.00
C GLY A 93 -23.65 13.52 2.29
N VAL A 94 -22.42 13.12 2.60
CA VAL A 94 -21.29 14.03 2.86
C VAL A 94 -20.82 14.58 1.51
N LYS A 95 -20.54 15.88 1.40
CA LYS A 95 -20.04 16.48 0.14
C LYS A 95 -18.52 16.36 -0.04
N GLU A 96 -17.79 15.98 1.00
CA GLU A 96 -16.32 15.83 0.96
C GLU A 96 -15.87 14.46 0.44
N ASP A 97 -15.75 14.31 -0.89
CA ASP A 97 -15.08 13.16 -1.51
C ASP A 97 -13.54 13.22 -1.41
N ARG A 98 -12.99 14.44 -1.40
CA ARG A 98 -11.56 14.69 -1.60
C ARG A 98 -10.65 14.18 -0.49
N PRO A 99 -10.95 14.38 0.82
CA PRO A 99 -10.00 14.02 1.86
C PRO A 99 -9.86 12.51 2.05
N LEU A 100 -10.97 11.76 2.07
CA LEU A 100 -10.91 10.29 2.23
C LEU A 100 -10.15 9.62 1.09
N ARG A 101 -10.41 10.05 -0.14
CA ARG A 101 -9.75 9.52 -1.34
C ARG A 101 -8.25 9.76 -1.30
N ARG A 102 -7.84 10.93 -0.83
CA ARG A 102 -6.43 11.29 -0.67
C ARG A 102 -5.75 10.43 0.38
N ALA A 103 -6.33 10.34 1.59
CA ALA A 103 -5.77 9.52 2.67
C ALA A 103 -5.61 8.04 2.27
N ALA A 104 -6.59 7.46 1.58
CA ALA A 104 -6.52 6.08 1.15
C ALA A 104 -5.50 5.84 0.04
N ARG A 105 -5.27 6.84 -0.83
CA ARG A 105 -4.19 6.82 -1.82
C ARG A 105 -2.82 6.95 -1.17
N ASP A 106 -2.69 7.84 -0.19
CA ASP A 106 -1.44 8.05 0.55
C ASP A 106 -1.05 6.77 1.30
N LEU A 107 -2.01 6.05 1.88
CA LEU A 107 -1.79 4.73 2.46
C LEU A 107 -1.18 3.75 1.45
N VAL A 108 -1.71 3.69 0.22
CA VAL A 108 -1.14 2.80 -0.81
C VAL A 108 0.25 3.26 -1.24
N TYR A 109 0.52 4.57 -1.32
CA TYR A 109 1.86 5.07 -1.60
C TYR A 109 2.86 4.73 -0.49
N ILE A 110 2.44 4.76 0.77
CA ILE A 110 3.25 4.28 1.90
C ILE A 110 3.61 2.81 1.70
N LEU A 111 2.62 1.96 1.40
CA LEU A 111 2.85 0.53 1.16
C LEU A 111 3.80 0.29 -0.02
N ILE A 112 3.61 0.98 -1.14
CA ILE A 112 4.48 0.84 -2.32
C ILE A 112 5.91 1.28 -1.99
N THR A 113 6.08 2.40 -1.29
CA THR A 113 7.40 2.92 -0.91
C THR A 113 8.12 1.93 0.01
N MET A 114 7.42 1.42 1.02
CA MET A 114 7.97 0.45 1.96
C MET A 114 8.34 -0.87 1.26
N LEU A 115 7.47 -1.36 0.37
CA LEU A 115 7.73 -2.56 -0.43
C LEU A 115 8.92 -2.36 -1.36
N PHE A 116 9.05 -1.19 -1.98
CA PHE A 116 10.18 -0.88 -2.86
C PHE A 116 11.49 -0.86 -2.07
N ALA A 117 11.52 -0.24 -0.90
CA ALA A 117 12.69 -0.25 -0.03
C ALA A 117 13.08 -1.68 0.37
N ALA A 118 12.11 -2.45 0.86
CA ALA A 118 12.30 -3.85 1.25
C ALA A 118 12.75 -4.74 0.08
N ALA A 119 12.29 -4.41 -1.13
CA ALA A 119 12.67 -5.11 -2.35
C ALA A 119 14.10 -4.81 -2.78
N VAL A 120 14.55 -3.56 -2.67
CA VAL A 120 15.85 -3.14 -3.22
C VAL A 120 17.01 -3.51 -2.28
N VAL A 121 16.81 -3.39 -0.96
CA VAL A 121 17.88 -3.60 0.03
C VAL A 121 18.62 -4.94 -0.15
N PRO A 122 17.95 -6.09 -0.29
CA PRO A 122 18.64 -7.38 -0.41
C PRO A 122 19.49 -7.55 -1.68
N PHE A 123 19.26 -6.73 -2.70
CA PHE A 123 20.05 -6.74 -3.94
C PHE A 123 21.26 -5.82 -3.88
N VAL A 124 21.26 -4.89 -2.92
CA VAL A 124 22.25 -3.82 -2.83
C VAL A 124 23.19 -4.05 -1.66
N GLU A 125 22.66 -4.52 -0.52
CA GLU A 125 23.42 -4.82 0.68
C GLU A 125 24.63 -5.73 0.44
N PRO A 126 24.55 -6.80 -0.39
CA PRO A 126 25.69 -7.70 -0.58
C PRO A 126 26.78 -7.13 -1.50
N LEU A 127 26.64 -5.91 -2.05
CA LEU A 127 27.65 -5.31 -2.90
C LEU A 127 28.91 -4.93 -2.08
N PRO A 128 30.11 -5.36 -2.52
CA PRO A 128 31.34 -5.06 -1.78
C PRO A 128 31.62 -3.55 -1.77
N LYS A 129 32.09 -3.05 -0.63
CA LYS A 129 32.50 -1.64 -0.36
C LYS A 129 31.38 -0.59 -0.37
N ILE A 130 30.33 -0.74 -1.19
CA ILE A 130 29.26 0.25 -1.35
C ILE A 130 27.91 -0.18 -0.79
N GLY A 131 27.68 -1.48 -0.57
CA GLY A 131 26.37 -2.02 -0.18
C GLY A 131 25.84 -1.41 1.10
N GLY A 132 26.66 -1.33 2.15
CA GLY A 132 26.25 -0.71 3.42
C GLY A 132 25.86 0.78 3.29
N PHE A 133 26.63 1.56 2.52
CA PHE A 133 26.31 2.98 2.28
C PHE A 133 25.01 3.13 1.49
N LEU A 134 24.80 2.31 0.46
CA LEU A 134 23.58 2.34 -0.35
C LEU A 134 22.37 1.89 0.45
N THR A 135 22.48 0.82 1.25
CA THR A 135 21.41 0.36 2.15
C THR A 135 21.03 1.43 3.16
N ALA A 136 22.02 2.10 3.77
CA ALA A 136 21.77 3.21 4.67
C ALA A 136 21.07 4.38 3.97
N ALA A 137 21.54 4.75 2.77
CA ALA A 137 20.92 5.82 1.97
C ALA A 137 19.47 5.48 1.59
N ILE A 138 19.22 4.28 1.07
CA ILE A 138 17.87 3.79 0.72
C ILE A 138 16.97 3.81 1.96
N SER A 139 17.45 3.33 3.10
CA SER A 139 16.68 3.31 4.35
C SER A 139 16.34 4.72 4.83
N LEU A 140 17.31 5.64 4.80
CA LEU A 140 17.12 7.01 5.26
C LEU A 140 16.20 7.80 4.34
N ILE A 141 16.33 7.64 3.01
CA ILE A 141 15.43 8.23 2.01
C ILE A 141 14.02 7.68 2.21
N SER A 142 13.88 6.35 2.35
CA SER A 142 12.60 5.71 2.54
C SER A 142 11.92 6.17 3.83
N LEU A 143 12.68 6.32 4.92
CA LEU A 143 12.18 6.90 6.18
C LEU A 143 11.71 8.35 5.98
N GLY A 144 12.49 9.18 5.27
CA GLY A 144 12.09 10.55 4.97
C GLY A 144 10.78 10.62 4.19
N ILE A 145 10.64 9.81 3.13
CA ILE A 145 9.40 9.72 2.35
C ILE A 145 8.24 9.23 3.23
N PHE A 146 8.48 8.20 4.05
CA PHE A 146 7.49 7.63 4.96
C PHE A 146 6.96 8.67 5.95
N LEU A 147 7.84 9.47 6.56
CA LEU A 147 7.45 10.54 7.49
C LEU A 147 6.61 11.62 6.79
N VAL A 148 6.98 12.02 5.57
CA VAL A 148 6.21 13.00 4.79
C VAL A 148 4.81 12.46 4.46
N LEU A 149 4.72 11.20 4.04
CA LEU A 149 3.43 10.58 3.71
C LEU A 149 2.53 10.40 4.95
N ILE A 150 3.10 10.00 6.10
CA ILE A 150 2.36 9.95 7.36
C ILE A 150 1.86 11.33 7.77
N TYR A 151 2.69 12.36 7.62
CA TYR A 151 2.30 13.72 7.96
C TYR A 151 1.13 14.20 7.08
N ASP A 152 1.17 13.98 5.77
CA ASP A 152 0.07 14.38 4.87
C ASP A 152 -1.21 13.61 5.21
N MET A 153 -1.11 12.27 5.39
CA MET A 153 -2.25 11.44 5.78
C MET A 153 -2.84 11.88 7.13
N GLY A 154 -2.00 12.13 8.13
CA GLY A 154 -2.41 12.58 9.47
C GLY A 154 -3.10 13.94 9.44
N ARG A 155 -2.58 14.89 8.64
CA ARG A 155 -3.19 16.20 8.44
C ARG A 155 -4.59 16.09 7.81
N ILE A 156 -4.76 15.19 6.85
CA ILE A 156 -6.05 14.96 6.19
C ILE A 156 -7.05 14.32 7.17
N LEU A 157 -6.62 13.28 7.89
CA LEU A 157 -7.45 12.60 8.89
C LEU A 157 -7.89 13.55 10.00
N TYR A 158 -6.98 14.41 10.48
CA TYR A 158 -7.29 15.41 11.49
C TYR A 158 -8.42 16.34 11.04
N LYS A 159 -8.37 16.87 9.81
CA LYS A 159 -9.42 17.75 9.28
C LYS A 159 -10.78 17.06 9.22
N VAL A 160 -10.82 15.83 8.71
CA VAL A 160 -12.05 15.04 8.62
C VAL A 160 -12.62 14.75 10.00
N LEU A 161 -11.75 14.44 10.97
CA LEU A 161 -12.15 14.17 12.35
C LEU A 161 -12.68 15.44 13.02
N GLU A 162 -12.03 16.59 12.84
CA GLU A 162 -12.45 17.87 13.40
C GLU A 162 -13.86 18.25 12.91
N GLU A 163 -14.12 18.13 11.60
CA GLU A 163 -15.44 18.40 11.00
C GLU A 163 -16.52 17.49 11.57
N LYS A 164 -16.23 16.18 11.74
CA LYS A 164 -17.18 15.23 12.32
C LYS A 164 -17.44 15.49 13.80
N ILE A 165 -16.42 15.84 14.57
CA ILE A 165 -16.58 16.17 15.99
C ILE A 165 -17.46 17.41 16.16
N LYS A 166 -17.23 18.46 15.34
CA LYS A 166 -18.08 19.65 15.34
C LYS A 166 -19.54 19.31 15.02
N SER A 167 -19.78 18.54 13.96
CA SER A 167 -21.14 18.11 13.60
C SER A 167 -21.82 17.28 14.69
N LEU A 168 -21.07 16.42 15.40
CA LEU A 168 -21.60 15.65 16.52
C LEU A 168 -21.93 16.54 17.72
N ALA A 169 -21.07 17.52 18.03
CA ALA A 169 -21.30 18.49 19.09
C ALA A 169 -22.55 19.33 18.82
N ASP A 170 -22.72 19.84 17.60
CA ASP A 170 -23.90 20.61 17.19
C ASP A 170 -25.19 19.77 17.28
N TRP A 171 -25.13 18.49 16.88
CA TRP A 171 -26.28 17.58 17.00
C TRP A 171 -26.64 17.29 18.46
N LEU A 172 -25.65 17.07 19.32
CA LEU A 172 -25.85 16.87 20.76
C LEU A 172 -26.43 18.13 21.42
N ALA A 173 -25.92 19.32 21.07
CA ALA A 173 -26.44 20.60 21.57
C ALA A 173 -27.90 20.80 21.16
N GLY A 174 -28.24 20.56 19.89
CA GLY A 174 -29.63 20.68 19.42
C GLY A 174 -30.59 19.65 20.03
N MET A 175 -30.10 18.48 20.47
CA MET A 175 -30.93 17.55 21.24
C MET A 175 -31.15 18.02 22.68
N ALA A 176 -30.15 18.64 23.29
CA ALA A 176 -30.28 19.20 24.64
C ALA A 176 -31.27 20.37 24.67
N GLU A 177 -31.18 21.29 23.70
CA GLU A 177 -32.14 22.42 23.55
C GLU A 177 -33.58 21.92 23.35
N LYS A 178 -33.80 20.90 22.51
CA LYS A 178 -35.13 20.29 22.29
C LYS A 178 -35.68 19.56 23.52
N ALA A 179 -34.81 19.09 24.42
CA ALA A 179 -35.23 18.51 25.68
C ALA A 179 -35.59 19.59 26.71
N GLU A 180 -34.91 20.74 26.68
CA GLU A 180 -35.21 21.92 27.51
C GLU A 180 -36.43 22.73 27.05
N GLU A 181 -36.89 22.60 25.81
CA GLU A 181 -38.15 23.20 25.31
C GLU A 181 -39.41 22.35 25.59
N LYS A 182 -39.26 21.12 26.09
CA LYS A 182 -40.38 20.26 26.54
C LYS A 182 -40.63 20.19 28.07
N PRO A 183 -40.48 21.25 28.88
CA PRO A 183 -40.98 21.25 30.25
C PRO A 183 -42.44 21.71 30.23
N HIS A 184 -43.33 20.84 30.71
CA HIS A 184 -44.76 21.05 31.00
C HIS A 184 -45.77 20.73 29.87
N GLU A 185 -46.11 19.45 29.77
CA GLU A 185 -47.53 19.03 29.81
C GLU A 185 -47.74 18.10 31.01
#